data_AF-D2QLF4-F1
#
_entry.id   AF-D2QLF4-F1
#
_cell.length_a   1.000
_cell.length_b   1.000
_cell.length_c   1.000
_cell.angle_alpha   90.00
_cell.angle_beta   90.00
_cell.angle_gamma   90.00
#
_symmetry.space_group_name_H-M   'P 1'
#
loop_
_entity.id
_entity.type
_entity.pdbx_description
1 polymer ?
#
loop_
_entity_poly.entity_id
_entity_poly.type
_entity_poly.pdbx_seq_one_letter_code
_entity_poly.pdbx_strand_id
1 'polypeptide(L)'
;MGKIPTVVDFDLALSNLFRQAEREGKRELVVNSGELHRLVGGYPAYQNRITTCCGAMRRVMTAGDRIVHQPPEGNGASLDITYALPRLSLIRHFVAYHKFSEWGPYETGQERFSHYSNRPLTFLEKSKGQRIWVIGGEKNKRQTEYTLLSYFSPDLIESDEEKGFHIEGDGFGFTPPINLSSVQWFSELIKEQHNFSLGINEIKNPNVIQGLLALGSEQEQVLSRDPEKVPFHYPEEVPSTKTYVEGAVKQITVNRYERDQDARTDCINHYGAKCQACEFDFEEIYGNIGKGYIHVHHIKPFNEIKTSYRVDPIKDLIPVCPNCHAMLHTGKEVMDIADLKALIMQLCIPDKVTQAFRSKLTHPACG
;
A
#
# COMPACT_ATOMS: atom_id res chain seq x y z
N MET A 1 -14.51 11.36 -36.79
CA MET A 1 -14.29 9.91 -36.77
C MET A 1 -13.75 9.54 -35.40
N GLY A 2 -14.41 8.64 -34.66
CA GLY A 2 -13.90 8.19 -33.35
C GLY A 2 -12.57 7.47 -33.51
N LYS A 3 -11.63 7.68 -32.58
CA LYS A 3 -10.31 7.02 -32.57
C LYS A 3 -10.53 5.50 -32.47
N ILE A 4 -9.85 4.73 -33.31
CA ILE A 4 -9.94 3.26 -33.29
C ILE A 4 -9.18 2.72 -32.07
N PRO A 5 -9.83 1.95 -31.17
CA PRO A 5 -9.15 1.33 -30.03
C PRO A 5 -8.00 0.42 -30.42
N THR A 6 -6.83 0.71 -29.87
CA THR A 6 -5.60 -0.08 -29.98
C THR A 6 -5.47 -1.05 -28.80
N VAL A 7 -4.51 -1.97 -28.91
CA VAL A 7 -4.15 -2.87 -27.80
C VAL A 7 -3.73 -2.07 -26.56
N VAL A 8 -3.00 -0.96 -26.76
CA VAL A 8 -2.53 -0.08 -25.68
C VAL A 8 -3.70 0.58 -24.95
N ASP A 9 -4.74 1.00 -25.68
CA ASP A 9 -5.91 1.62 -25.05
C ASP A 9 -6.65 0.62 -24.13
N PHE A 10 -6.69 -0.68 -24.50
CA PHE A 10 -7.24 -1.74 -23.64
C PHE A 10 -6.36 -2.06 -22.43
N ASP A 11 -5.04 -2.12 -22.62
CA ASP A 11 -4.09 -2.34 -21.53
C ASP A 11 -4.16 -1.20 -20.49
N LEU A 12 -4.29 0.04 -20.97
CA LEU A 12 -4.47 1.23 -20.14
C LEU A 12 -5.77 1.15 -19.33
N ALA A 13 -6.89 0.83 -20.00
CA ALA A 13 -8.18 0.71 -19.32
C ALA A 13 -8.17 -0.42 -18.27
N LEU A 14 -7.58 -1.57 -18.56
CA LEU A 14 -7.41 -2.66 -17.58
C LEU A 14 -6.55 -2.24 -16.40
N SER A 15 -5.43 -1.56 -16.65
CA SER A 15 -4.56 -1.04 -15.60
C SER A 15 -5.29 -0.04 -14.69
N ASN A 16 -6.13 0.82 -15.27
CA ASN A 16 -6.98 1.74 -14.51
C ASN A 16 -7.98 1.01 -13.63
N LEU A 17 -8.67 0.00 -14.17
CA LEU A 17 -9.62 -0.81 -13.41
C LEU A 17 -8.95 -1.56 -12.25
N PHE A 18 -7.76 -2.13 -12.47
CA PHE A 18 -6.99 -2.78 -11.40
C PHE A 18 -6.63 -1.79 -10.29
N ARG A 19 -6.09 -0.62 -10.64
CA ARG A 19 -5.72 0.41 -9.67
C ARG A 19 -6.91 0.92 -8.88
N GLN A 20 -8.03 1.16 -9.55
CA GLN A 20 -9.26 1.58 -8.87
C GLN A 20 -9.71 0.50 -7.87
N ALA A 21 -9.77 -0.76 -8.30
CA ALA A 21 -10.17 -1.86 -7.44
C ALA A 21 -9.23 -2.05 -6.25
N GLU A 22 -7.92 -1.87 -6.44
CA GLU A 22 -6.92 -1.88 -5.37
C GLU A 22 -7.07 -0.72 -4.39
N ARG A 23 -7.31 0.50 -4.88
CA ARG A 23 -7.62 1.67 -4.03
C ARG A 23 -8.87 1.45 -3.19
N GLU A 24 -9.84 0.71 -3.74
CA GLU A 24 -11.06 0.29 -3.05
C GLU A 24 -10.84 -0.92 -2.11
N GLY A 25 -9.61 -1.43 -1.98
CA GLY A 25 -9.27 -2.57 -1.11
C GLY A 25 -9.80 -3.92 -1.57
N LYS A 26 -10.21 -4.05 -2.85
CA LYS A 26 -10.73 -5.30 -3.40
C LYS A 26 -9.61 -6.34 -3.52
N ARG A 27 -9.96 -7.60 -3.27
CA ARG A 27 -9.07 -8.78 -3.44
C ARG A 27 -9.21 -9.44 -4.80
N GLU A 28 -10.31 -9.17 -5.49
CA GLU A 28 -10.56 -9.64 -6.85
C GLU A 28 -11.33 -8.58 -7.65
N LEU A 29 -11.12 -8.56 -8.96
CA LEU A 29 -11.86 -7.74 -9.90
C LEU A 29 -12.41 -8.61 -11.02
N VAL A 30 -13.72 -8.56 -11.26
CA VAL A 30 -14.32 -9.17 -12.44
C VAL A 30 -14.37 -8.13 -13.55
N VAL A 31 -13.85 -8.46 -14.73
CA VAL A 31 -13.94 -7.61 -15.92
C VAL A 31 -14.64 -8.37 -17.03
N ASN A 32 -15.71 -7.76 -17.55
CA ASN A 32 -16.41 -8.21 -18.74
C ASN A 32 -15.81 -7.56 -20.00
N SER A 33 -15.55 -8.37 -21.04
CA SER A 33 -14.95 -7.88 -22.29
C SER A 33 -15.83 -6.91 -23.07
N GLY A 34 -17.16 -7.06 -23.00
CA GLY A 34 -18.12 -6.16 -23.64
C GLY A 34 -18.19 -4.80 -22.95
N GLU A 35 -18.14 -4.78 -21.62
CA GLU A 35 -18.05 -3.54 -20.82
C GLU A 35 -16.73 -2.81 -21.07
N LEU A 36 -15.60 -3.53 -21.00
CA LEU A 36 -14.29 -2.98 -21.31
C LEU A 36 -14.21 -2.44 -22.75
N HIS A 37 -14.83 -3.14 -23.71
CA HIS A 37 -14.88 -2.70 -25.10
C HIS A 37 -15.66 -1.40 -25.27
N ARG A 38 -16.83 -1.26 -24.61
CA ARG A 38 -17.61 -0.02 -24.60
C ARG A 38 -16.86 1.12 -23.90
N LEU A 39 -16.17 0.83 -22.81
CA LEU A 39 -15.38 1.80 -22.06
C LEU A 39 -14.30 2.45 -22.94
N VAL A 40 -13.60 1.65 -23.75
CA VAL A 40 -12.50 2.13 -24.62
C VAL A 40 -13.01 2.66 -25.97
N GLY A 41 -14.03 2.03 -26.54
CA GLY A 41 -14.51 2.31 -27.90
C GLY A 41 -15.48 3.48 -28.03
N GLY A 42 -16.00 4.01 -26.92
CA GLY A 42 -17.06 5.01 -26.92
C GLY A 42 -18.39 4.48 -27.47
N TYR A 43 -19.43 5.32 -27.44
CA TYR A 43 -20.75 4.99 -27.98
C TYR A 43 -21.12 5.87 -29.19
N PRO A 44 -21.68 5.30 -30.28
CA PRO A 44 -21.79 3.87 -30.53
C PRO A 44 -20.42 3.25 -30.85
N ALA A 45 -20.23 1.97 -30.51
CA ALA A 45 -18.97 1.27 -30.76
C ALA A 45 -18.74 1.15 -32.29
N TYR A 46 -17.92 2.02 -32.86
CA TYR A 46 -17.81 2.17 -34.32
C TYR A 46 -17.22 0.95 -35.04
N GLN A 47 -16.47 0.06 -34.34
CA GLN A 47 -15.86 -1.13 -34.94
C GLN A 47 -15.69 -2.30 -33.94
N ASN A 48 -15.88 -3.54 -34.42
CA ASN A 48 -15.80 -4.78 -33.64
C ASN A 48 -14.34 -5.17 -33.33
N ARG A 49 -13.76 -4.58 -32.27
CA ARG A 49 -12.41 -4.91 -31.76
C ARG A 49 -12.44 -5.87 -30.57
N ILE A 50 -13.51 -6.66 -30.45
CA ILE A 50 -13.71 -7.51 -29.28
C ILE A 50 -12.61 -8.58 -29.13
N THR A 51 -12.09 -9.10 -30.24
CA THR A 51 -10.96 -10.04 -30.24
C THR A 51 -9.69 -9.40 -29.67
N THR A 52 -9.43 -8.14 -30.00
CA THR A 52 -8.30 -7.38 -29.45
C THR A 52 -8.47 -7.13 -27.95
N CYS A 53 -9.68 -6.77 -27.52
CA CYS A 53 -10.05 -6.61 -26.12
C CYS A 53 -9.84 -7.92 -25.32
N CYS A 54 -10.38 -9.04 -25.81
CA CYS A 54 -10.22 -10.36 -25.19
C CYS A 54 -8.74 -10.78 -25.12
N GLY A 55 -7.96 -10.49 -26.16
CA GLY A 55 -6.52 -10.74 -26.17
C GLY A 55 -5.75 -9.93 -25.13
N ALA A 56 -6.12 -8.66 -24.92
CA ALA A 56 -5.54 -7.83 -23.86
C ALA A 56 -5.86 -8.37 -22.46
N MET A 57 -7.13 -8.69 -22.21
CA MET A 57 -7.59 -9.32 -20.97
C MET A 57 -6.82 -10.61 -20.64
N ARG A 58 -6.69 -11.52 -21.61
CA ARG A 58 -5.96 -12.79 -21.41
C ARG A 58 -4.47 -12.60 -21.17
N ARG A 59 -3.86 -11.61 -21.83
CA ARG A 59 -2.42 -11.34 -21.73
C ARG A 59 -2.02 -10.89 -20.32
N VAL A 60 -2.90 -10.22 -19.60
CA VAL A 60 -2.63 -9.72 -18.24
C VAL A 60 -2.99 -10.74 -17.14
N MET A 61 -3.47 -11.93 -17.52
CA MET A 61 -3.74 -12.99 -16.55
C MET A 61 -2.45 -13.53 -15.91
N THR A 62 -2.52 -13.83 -14.62
CA THR A 62 -1.45 -14.45 -13.82
C THR A 62 -2.00 -15.64 -13.04
N ALA A 63 -1.14 -16.32 -12.29
CA ALA A 63 -1.57 -17.33 -11.32
C ALA A 63 -2.56 -16.71 -10.32
N GLY A 64 -3.70 -17.38 -10.10
CA GLY A 64 -4.80 -16.89 -9.28
C GLY A 64 -6.02 -16.40 -10.06
N ASP A 65 -5.90 -16.20 -11.38
CA ASP A 65 -7.00 -15.73 -12.21
C ASP A 65 -7.87 -16.86 -12.74
N ARG A 66 -9.15 -16.53 -12.96
CA ARG A 66 -10.13 -17.47 -13.47
C ARG A 66 -10.98 -16.83 -14.55
N ILE A 67 -11.14 -17.54 -15.65
CA ILE A 67 -12.17 -17.23 -16.64
C ILE A 67 -13.49 -17.74 -16.04
N VAL A 68 -14.42 -16.83 -15.76
CA VAL A 68 -15.71 -17.14 -15.15
C VAL A 68 -16.69 -17.60 -16.21
N HIS A 69 -16.70 -16.90 -17.33
CA HIS A 69 -17.57 -17.19 -18.45
C HIS A 69 -16.82 -16.91 -19.75
N GLN A 70 -16.99 -17.79 -20.75
CA GLN A 70 -16.34 -17.68 -22.04
C GLN A 70 -17.31 -18.09 -23.15
N PRO A 71 -17.45 -17.29 -24.22
CA PRO A 71 -18.27 -17.68 -25.37
C PRO A 71 -17.70 -18.95 -26.05
N PRO A 72 -18.53 -19.72 -26.79
CA PRO A 72 -18.09 -20.96 -27.44
C PRO A 72 -16.87 -20.80 -28.36
N GLU A 73 -16.78 -19.67 -29.08
CA GLU A 73 -15.66 -19.34 -29.97
C GLU A 73 -14.43 -18.78 -29.23
N GLY A 74 -14.51 -18.67 -27.91
CA GLY A 74 -13.48 -18.23 -27.00
C GLY A 74 -13.27 -16.73 -26.88
N ASN A 75 -13.40 -15.98 -27.97
CA ASN A 75 -13.43 -14.52 -27.96
C ASN A 75 -14.86 -14.02 -28.18
N GLY A 76 -15.24 -12.96 -27.47
CA GLY A 76 -16.56 -12.35 -27.62
C GLY A 76 -16.93 -11.50 -26.42
N ALA A 77 -18.03 -10.74 -26.54
CA ALA A 77 -18.44 -9.70 -25.58
C ALA A 77 -18.93 -10.23 -24.23
N SER A 78 -19.12 -11.54 -24.12
CA SER A 78 -19.50 -12.23 -22.89
C SER A 78 -18.31 -12.85 -22.16
N LEU A 79 -17.07 -12.59 -22.56
CA LEU A 79 -15.90 -13.09 -21.83
C LEU A 79 -15.78 -12.37 -20.49
N ASP A 80 -15.85 -13.13 -19.40
CA ASP A 80 -15.68 -12.64 -18.03
C ASP A 80 -14.42 -13.27 -17.41
N ILE A 81 -13.52 -12.42 -16.92
CA ILE A 81 -12.32 -12.85 -16.22
C ILE A 81 -12.31 -12.22 -14.83
N THR A 82 -12.13 -13.04 -13.80
CA THR A 82 -11.80 -12.59 -12.46
C THR A 82 -10.29 -12.53 -12.32
N TYR A 83 -9.78 -11.35 -11.97
CA TYR A 83 -8.39 -11.11 -11.66
C TYR A 83 -8.17 -11.05 -10.15
N ALA A 84 -7.23 -11.83 -9.63
CA ALA A 84 -6.76 -11.68 -8.26
C ALA A 84 -5.95 -10.39 -8.09
N LEU A 85 -6.17 -9.64 -7.02
CA LEU A 85 -5.45 -8.40 -6.70
C LEU A 85 -4.51 -8.63 -5.49
N PRO A 86 -3.40 -7.86 -5.36
CA PRO A 86 -2.98 -6.74 -6.21
C PRO A 86 -2.21 -7.17 -7.47
N ARG A 87 -2.26 -6.33 -8.50
CA ARG A 87 -1.63 -6.42 -9.83
C ARG A 87 -0.38 -5.55 -9.95
N LEU A 88 0.22 -5.15 -8.83
CA LEU A 88 1.39 -4.26 -8.78
C LEU A 88 2.56 -4.75 -9.67
N SER A 89 2.68 -6.07 -9.90
CA SER A 89 3.71 -6.65 -10.78
C SER A 89 3.50 -6.42 -12.28
N LEU A 90 2.31 -6.00 -12.71
CA LEU A 90 2.00 -5.68 -14.11
C LEU A 90 2.24 -4.21 -14.45
N ILE A 91 2.37 -3.35 -13.43
CA ILE A 91 2.65 -1.94 -13.62
C ILE A 91 4.12 -1.81 -14.03
N ARG A 92 4.33 -1.21 -15.20
CA ARG A 92 5.67 -0.83 -15.63
C ARG A 92 6.08 0.41 -14.85
N HIS A 93 7.34 0.47 -14.49
CA HIS A 93 7.89 1.58 -13.75
C HIS A 93 8.81 2.39 -14.65
N PHE A 94 8.63 3.69 -14.63
CA PHE A 94 9.46 4.67 -15.31
C PHE A 94 10.05 5.60 -14.26
N VAL A 95 11.13 6.27 -14.62
CA VAL A 95 11.73 7.31 -13.81
C VAL A 95 11.89 8.58 -14.62
N ALA A 96 11.61 9.70 -13.98
CA ALA A 96 11.83 11.05 -14.46
C ALA A 96 12.81 11.77 -13.53
N TYR A 97 13.76 12.52 -14.09
CA TYR A 97 14.76 13.23 -13.31
C TYR A 97 14.49 14.74 -13.36
N HIS A 98 14.22 15.32 -12.18
CA HIS A 98 13.98 16.74 -12.00
C HIS A 98 15.25 17.43 -11.48
N LYS A 99 15.89 18.22 -12.35
CA LYS A 99 17.10 18.96 -11.98
C LYS A 99 16.72 20.34 -11.46
N PHE A 100 16.77 20.53 -10.15
CA PHE A 100 16.31 21.77 -9.49
C PHE A 100 16.96 23.05 -10.04
N SER A 101 18.26 22.99 -10.37
CA SER A 101 18.99 24.15 -10.90
C SER A 101 18.49 24.62 -12.27
N GLU A 102 17.75 23.77 -12.99
CA GLU A 102 17.29 24.02 -14.35
C GLU A 102 15.77 24.22 -14.40
N TRP A 103 15.04 23.48 -13.56
CA TRP A 103 13.58 23.43 -13.58
C TRP A 103 12.93 24.10 -12.37
N GLY A 104 13.72 24.61 -11.42
CA GLY A 104 13.22 25.26 -10.20
C GLY A 104 12.68 24.26 -9.17
N PRO A 105 11.98 24.75 -8.12
CA PRO A 105 11.40 23.91 -7.07
C PRO A 105 10.34 22.96 -7.62
N TYR A 106 10.12 21.85 -6.92
CA TYR A 106 9.11 20.84 -7.26
C TYR A 106 8.06 20.76 -6.15
N GLU A 107 6.80 20.97 -6.49
CA GLU A 107 5.70 20.96 -5.53
C GLU A 107 5.20 19.53 -5.27
N THR A 108 5.24 19.09 -4.01
CA THR A 108 4.80 17.73 -3.61
C THR A 108 3.41 17.69 -2.98
N GLY A 109 2.82 18.83 -2.59
CA GLY A 109 1.53 18.92 -1.91
C GLY A 109 0.30 19.00 -2.82
N GLN A 110 0.38 18.48 -4.04
CA GLN A 110 -0.68 18.54 -5.06
C GLN A 110 -1.21 17.12 -5.40
N GLU A 111 -2.39 17.03 -6.00
CA GLU A 111 -3.00 15.73 -6.36
C GLU A 111 -2.58 15.25 -7.76
N ARG A 112 -2.27 16.20 -8.66
CA ARG A 112 -1.80 15.95 -10.01
C ARG A 112 -0.35 16.36 -10.15
N PHE A 113 0.42 15.52 -10.82
CA PHE A 113 1.85 15.72 -10.99
C PHE A 113 2.19 15.68 -12.47
N SER A 114 3.25 16.37 -12.83
CA SER A 114 3.70 16.47 -14.20
C SER A 114 5.21 16.42 -14.37
N HIS A 115 5.63 16.12 -15.59
CA HIS A 115 7.01 16.22 -16.02
C HIS A 115 7.08 16.52 -17.52
N TYR A 116 8.08 17.31 -17.93
CA TYR A 116 8.34 17.58 -19.34
C TYR A 116 9.33 16.56 -19.91
N SER A 117 9.16 16.18 -21.17
CA SER A 117 10.05 15.22 -21.83
C SER A 117 10.17 15.45 -23.32
N ASN A 118 11.41 15.38 -23.81
CA ASN A 118 11.73 15.39 -25.25
C ASN A 118 11.73 13.98 -25.87
N ARG A 119 11.28 12.96 -25.15
CA ARG A 119 11.13 11.61 -25.71
C ARG A 119 10.04 11.60 -26.80
N PRO A 120 10.18 10.80 -27.86
CA PRO A 120 9.14 10.69 -28.89
C PRO A 120 7.79 10.30 -28.30
N LEU A 121 6.69 10.85 -28.83
CA LEU A 121 5.33 10.53 -28.38
C LEU A 121 5.06 9.02 -28.34
N THR A 122 5.54 8.27 -29.34
CA THR A 122 5.40 6.80 -29.40
C THR A 122 6.06 6.06 -28.24
N PHE A 123 7.07 6.65 -27.60
CA PHE A 123 7.66 6.15 -26.37
C PHE A 123 6.81 6.57 -25.17
N LEU A 124 6.43 7.84 -25.08
CA LEU A 124 5.71 8.39 -23.94
C LEU A 124 4.31 7.78 -23.77
N GLU A 125 3.62 7.45 -24.87
CA GLU A 125 2.34 6.73 -24.83
C GLU A 125 2.43 5.39 -24.08
N LYS A 126 3.63 4.76 -24.02
CA LYS A 126 3.84 3.52 -23.26
C LYS A 126 3.84 3.75 -21.74
N SER A 127 3.99 4.99 -21.29
CA SER A 127 3.97 5.37 -19.88
C SER A 127 2.57 5.72 -19.37
N LYS A 128 1.58 5.89 -20.27
CA LYS A 128 0.19 6.12 -19.85
C LYS A 128 -0.31 4.97 -18.98
N GLY A 129 -0.92 5.31 -17.86
CA GLY A 129 -1.40 4.39 -16.83
C GLY A 129 -0.31 3.56 -16.14
N GLN A 130 0.96 3.81 -16.44
CA GLN A 130 2.10 3.21 -15.75
C GLN A 130 2.54 4.14 -14.62
N ARG A 131 3.53 3.72 -13.82
CA ARG A 131 4.03 4.55 -12.72
C ARG A 131 5.31 5.28 -13.13
N ILE A 132 5.31 6.60 -13.09
CA ILE A 132 6.51 7.44 -13.22
C ILE A 132 6.94 7.88 -11.82
N TRP A 133 8.15 7.49 -11.41
CA TRP A 133 8.80 8.00 -10.21
C TRP A 133 9.60 9.27 -10.54
N VAL A 134 9.40 10.35 -9.78
CA VAL A 134 10.12 11.60 -9.99
C VAL A 134 11.22 11.74 -8.96
N ILE A 135 12.46 11.84 -9.45
CA ILE A 135 13.66 11.98 -8.62
C ILE A 135 14.26 13.35 -8.84
N GLY A 136 14.36 14.13 -7.76
CA GLY A 136 15.06 15.38 -7.70
C GLY A 136 16.56 15.18 -7.58
N GLY A 137 17.35 16.05 -8.19
CA GLY A 137 18.80 16.10 -7.98
C GLY A 137 19.30 17.51 -7.75
N GLU A 138 20.00 17.72 -6.64
CA GLU A 138 20.66 18.98 -6.31
C GLU A 138 22.17 18.77 -6.20
N LYS A 139 22.95 19.58 -6.93
CA LYS A 139 24.40 19.46 -6.92
C LYS A 139 24.99 20.26 -5.76
N ASN A 140 25.48 19.57 -4.75
CA ASN A 140 26.26 20.17 -3.67
C ASN A 140 27.76 20.21 -4.03
N LYS A 141 28.58 20.91 -3.23
CA LYS A 141 30.02 21.14 -3.49
C LYS A 141 30.86 19.87 -3.71
N ARG A 142 30.37 18.69 -3.30
CA ARG A 142 31.10 17.40 -3.36
C ARG A 142 30.41 16.32 -4.19
N GLN A 143 29.07 16.28 -4.21
CA GLN A 143 28.28 15.25 -4.91
C GLN A 143 26.86 15.75 -5.16
N THR A 144 26.16 15.10 -6.09
CA THR A 144 24.71 15.30 -6.27
C THR A 144 23.95 14.54 -5.20
N GLU A 145 23.07 15.23 -4.50
CA GLU A 145 22.10 14.66 -3.58
C GLU A 145 20.81 14.36 -4.33
N TYR A 146 20.29 13.13 -4.17
CA TYR A 146 19.11 12.67 -4.89
C TYR A 146 17.96 12.43 -3.91
N THR A 147 16.78 12.93 -4.27
CA THR A 147 15.57 12.85 -3.46
C THR A 147 14.41 12.29 -4.27
N LEU A 148 13.62 11.41 -3.68
CA LEU A 148 12.37 10.96 -4.26
C LEU A 148 11.29 12.01 -3.95
N LEU A 149 10.72 12.60 -4.99
CA LEU A 149 9.80 13.74 -4.88
C LEU A 149 8.35 13.33 -4.96
N SER A 150 8.03 12.47 -5.93
CA SER A 150 6.67 11.98 -6.15
C SER A 150 6.69 10.69 -6.95
N TYR A 151 5.54 10.07 -7.09
CA TYR A 151 5.25 9.26 -8.25
C TYR A 151 3.88 9.63 -8.80
N PHE A 152 3.66 9.40 -10.09
CA PHE A 152 2.36 9.63 -10.70
C PHE A 152 2.10 8.72 -11.88
N SER A 153 0.85 8.75 -12.31
CA SER A 153 0.30 7.85 -13.30
C SER A 153 -0.26 8.63 -14.47
N PRO A 154 0.47 8.77 -15.59
CA PRO A 154 0.06 9.64 -16.66
C PRO A 154 -1.28 9.23 -17.27
N ASP A 155 -2.19 10.18 -17.40
CA ASP A 155 -3.43 10.08 -18.17
C ASP A 155 -3.46 11.07 -19.34
N LEU A 156 -2.64 12.14 -19.26
CA LEU A 156 -2.52 13.20 -20.25
C LEU A 156 -1.09 13.29 -20.80
N ILE A 157 -0.97 13.44 -22.11
CA ILE A 157 0.28 13.77 -22.82
C ILE A 157 -0.05 14.79 -23.90
N GLU A 158 0.52 16.00 -23.80
CA GLU A 158 0.30 17.10 -24.74
C GLU A 158 1.62 17.61 -25.29
N SER A 159 1.61 18.11 -26.53
CA SER A 159 2.79 18.74 -27.12
C SER A 159 3.06 20.09 -26.47
N ASP A 160 4.32 20.34 -26.14
CA ASP A 160 4.81 21.63 -25.65
C ASP A 160 5.85 22.18 -26.64
N GLU A 161 5.67 23.42 -27.08
CA GLU A 161 6.48 24.02 -28.15
C GLU A 161 7.96 24.18 -27.76
N GLU A 162 8.27 24.34 -26.47
CA GLU A 162 9.62 24.57 -25.98
C GLU A 162 10.28 23.32 -25.41
N LYS A 163 9.48 22.46 -24.76
CA LYS A 163 9.96 21.36 -23.90
C LYS A 163 9.54 19.97 -24.39
N GLY A 164 9.02 19.89 -25.61
CA GLY A 164 8.66 18.65 -26.29
C GLY A 164 7.26 18.17 -25.93
N PHE A 165 7.12 17.49 -24.80
CA PHE A 165 5.84 17.00 -24.31
C PHE A 165 5.65 17.25 -22.83
N HIS A 166 4.47 17.74 -22.47
CA HIS A 166 3.97 17.79 -21.10
C HIS A 166 3.23 16.49 -20.79
N ILE A 167 3.57 15.86 -19.68
CA ILE A 167 3.01 14.58 -19.25
C ILE A 167 2.45 14.78 -17.85
N GLU A 168 1.20 14.44 -17.64
CA GLU A 168 0.50 14.70 -16.38
C GLU A 168 -0.39 13.52 -15.99
N GLY A 169 -0.59 13.35 -14.68
CA GLY A 169 -1.62 12.48 -14.14
C GLY A 169 -1.69 12.48 -12.63
N ASP A 170 -2.61 11.69 -12.10
CA ASP A 170 -2.80 11.57 -10.65
C ASP A 170 -1.63 10.84 -10.01
N GLY A 171 -1.28 11.26 -8.80
CA GLY A 171 -0.13 10.69 -8.11
C GLY A 171 -0.08 11.00 -6.64
N PHE A 172 1.12 10.92 -6.12
CA PHE A 172 1.42 11.14 -4.72
C PHE A 172 2.79 11.80 -4.60
N GLY A 173 2.85 12.87 -3.81
CA GLY A 173 4.09 13.55 -3.47
C GLY A 173 4.57 13.14 -2.09
N PHE A 174 5.89 12.99 -1.95
CA PHE A 174 6.52 12.70 -0.68
C PHE A 174 6.78 14.02 0.07
N THR A 175 6.21 14.13 1.26
CA THR A 175 6.36 15.31 2.12
C THR A 175 6.71 14.86 3.55
N PRO A 176 7.99 14.97 3.97
CA PRO A 176 9.12 15.50 3.21
C PRO A 176 9.60 14.54 2.09
N PRO A 177 10.30 15.05 1.05
CA PRO A 177 10.94 14.22 0.05
C PRO A 177 11.92 13.21 0.68
N ILE A 178 11.99 12.00 0.12
CA ILE A 178 12.80 10.91 0.70
C ILE A 178 14.23 11.00 0.15
N ASN A 179 15.23 11.00 1.03
CA ASN A 179 16.63 10.99 0.61
C ASN A 179 17.03 9.62 0.04
N LEU A 180 17.31 9.54 -1.27
CA LEU A 180 17.71 8.31 -1.95
C LEU A 180 19.21 8.04 -1.90
N SER A 181 20.03 9.06 -1.64
CA SER A 181 21.49 8.94 -1.59
C SER A 181 21.99 7.98 -0.50
N SER A 182 21.17 7.71 0.52
CA SER A 182 21.46 6.76 1.61
C SER A 182 20.96 5.33 1.36
N VAL A 183 20.24 5.10 0.26
CA VAL A 183 19.55 3.84 -0.01
C VAL A 183 20.45 2.90 -0.83
N GLN A 184 20.63 1.66 -0.37
CA GLN A 184 21.62 0.72 -0.94
C GLN A 184 21.40 0.42 -2.44
N TRP A 185 20.16 0.16 -2.85
CA TRP A 185 19.82 -0.18 -4.24
C TRP A 185 19.85 1.03 -5.19
N PHE A 186 19.91 2.26 -4.68
CA PHE A 186 19.82 3.47 -5.51
C PHE A 186 21.00 3.59 -6.49
N SER A 187 22.18 3.11 -6.10
CA SER A 187 23.35 3.07 -6.98
C SER A 187 23.13 2.22 -8.25
N GLU A 188 22.25 1.22 -8.19
CA GLU A 188 21.87 0.40 -9.34
C GLU A 188 20.97 1.18 -10.30
N LEU A 189 20.04 1.98 -9.78
CA LEU A 189 19.18 2.85 -10.59
C LEU A 189 20.01 3.90 -11.33
N ILE A 190 20.97 4.54 -10.66
CA ILE A 190 21.89 5.51 -11.29
C ILE A 190 22.63 4.87 -12.48
N LYS A 191 23.14 3.65 -12.30
CA LYS A 191 23.84 2.90 -13.36
C LYS A 191 22.91 2.55 -14.51
N GLU A 192 21.74 1.99 -14.20
CA GLU A 192 20.74 1.57 -15.19
C GLU A 192 20.26 2.74 -16.05
N GLN A 193 20.09 3.92 -15.45
CA GLN A 193 19.58 5.12 -16.12
C GLN A 193 20.68 6.00 -16.70
N HIS A 194 21.92 5.52 -16.74
CA HIS A 194 23.08 6.24 -17.23
C HIS A 194 23.20 7.65 -16.63
N ASN A 195 23.17 7.74 -15.30
CA ASN A 195 23.15 9.00 -14.54
C ASN A 195 22.01 9.94 -14.98
N PHE A 196 20.83 9.37 -15.25
CA PHE A 196 19.63 10.07 -15.70
C PHE A 196 19.76 10.86 -17.02
N SER A 197 20.79 10.57 -17.84
CA SER A 197 20.96 11.18 -19.17
C SER A 197 19.89 10.73 -20.18
N LEU A 198 19.10 9.73 -19.83
CA LEU A 198 18.04 9.16 -20.66
C LEU A 198 16.70 9.92 -20.58
N GLY A 199 16.60 11.00 -19.80
CA GLY A 199 15.31 11.67 -19.54
C GLY A 199 14.31 10.70 -18.91
N ILE A 200 13.03 10.78 -19.29
CA ILE A 200 12.06 9.74 -18.89
C ILE A 200 12.44 8.41 -19.53
N ASN A 201 12.59 7.39 -18.71
CA ASN A 201 12.92 6.05 -19.18
C ASN A 201 12.37 4.95 -18.27
N GLU A 202 12.22 3.74 -18.81
CA GLU A 202 11.73 2.59 -18.08
C GLU A 202 12.79 2.03 -17.12
N ILE A 203 12.35 1.61 -15.94
CA ILE A 203 13.10 0.85 -14.94
C ILE A 203 12.80 -0.62 -15.18
N LYS A 204 13.85 -1.41 -15.40
CA LYS A 204 13.78 -2.86 -15.64
C LYS A 204 14.35 -3.65 -14.47
N ASN A 205 15.22 -3.05 -13.65
CA ASN A 205 15.80 -3.74 -12.52
C ASN A 205 14.74 -4.02 -11.43
N PRO A 206 14.41 -5.30 -11.13
CA PRO A 206 13.38 -5.63 -10.16
C PRO A 206 13.74 -5.20 -8.74
N ASN A 207 15.02 -5.20 -8.35
CA ASN A 207 15.43 -4.77 -7.01
C ASN A 207 15.14 -3.28 -6.79
N VAL A 208 15.40 -2.47 -7.81
CA VAL A 208 15.09 -1.03 -7.80
C VAL A 208 13.58 -0.80 -7.72
N ILE A 209 12.79 -1.55 -8.51
CA ILE A 209 11.32 -1.46 -8.48
C ILE A 209 10.79 -1.81 -7.09
N GLN A 210 11.23 -2.93 -6.50
CA GLN A 210 10.81 -3.33 -5.16
C GLN A 210 11.22 -2.29 -4.11
N GLY A 211 12.42 -1.74 -4.22
CA GLY A 211 12.90 -0.67 -3.35
C GLY A 211 12.04 0.59 -3.41
N LEU A 212 11.68 1.05 -4.61
CA LEU A 212 10.79 2.21 -4.80
C LEU A 212 9.37 1.94 -4.29
N LEU A 213 8.83 0.75 -4.57
CA LEU A 213 7.51 0.34 -4.08
C LEU A 213 7.44 0.33 -2.55
N ALA A 214 8.49 -0.16 -1.87
CA ALA A 214 8.56 -0.15 -0.41
C ALA A 214 8.54 1.29 0.16
N LEU A 215 9.28 2.22 -0.46
CA LEU A 215 9.24 3.62 -0.06
C LEU A 215 7.87 4.27 -0.32
N GLY A 216 7.17 3.86 -1.39
CA GLY A 216 5.83 4.34 -1.71
C GLY A 216 4.77 3.83 -0.73
N SER A 217 4.79 2.54 -0.39
CA SER A 217 3.78 1.91 0.48
C SER A 217 3.86 2.39 1.92
N GLU A 218 5.05 2.68 2.44
CA GLU A 218 5.24 3.22 3.79
C GLU A 218 4.58 4.61 3.97
N GLN A 219 4.52 5.44 2.93
CA GLN A 219 3.96 6.79 3.01
C GLN A 219 2.49 6.87 2.57
N GLU A 220 2.06 6.06 1.60
CA GLU A 220 0.64 5.93 1.23
C GLU A 220 -0.22 5.46 2.41
N GLN A 221 0.32 4.61 3.30
CA GLN A 221 -0.35 4.15 4.52
C GLN A 221 -0.48 5.22 5.62
N VAL A 222 0.35 6.28 5.57
CA VAL A 222 0.31 7.39 6.54
C VAL A 222 -0.71 8.43 6.11
N LEU A 223 -0.86 8.68 4.79
CA LEU A 223 -1.73 9.73 4.23
C LEU A 223 -3.16 9.25 3.92
N SER A 224 -3.40 7.94 3.82
CA SER A 224 -4.76 7.35 3.75
C SER A 224 -5.46 7.25 5.12
N ARG A 225 -4.82 7.71 6.20
CA ARG A 225 -5.44 7.84 7.53
C ARG A 225 -6.33 9.08 7.56
N ASP A 226 -7.56 8.92 7.11
CA ASP A 226 -8.67 9.63 7.74
C ASP A 226 -8.69 9.20 9.23
N PRO A 227 -8.44 10.11 10.20
CA PRO A 227 -8.32 9.77 11.62
C PRO A 227 -9.54 9.03 12.18
N GLU A 228 -10.69 9.15 11.51
CA GLU A 228 -11.96 8.57 11.95
C GLU A 228 -12.26 7.17 11.37
N LYS A 229 -11.47 6.64 10.41
CA LYS A 229 -11.83 5.40 9.68
C LYS A 229 -10.69 4.41 9.39
N VAL A 230 -9.82 4.11 10.35
CA VAL A 230 -8.82 3.03 10.17
C VAL A 230 -9.32 1.69 10.76
N PRO A 231 -9.51 0.63 9.95
CA PRO A 231 -9.71 -0.72 10.47
C PRO A 231 -8.43 -1.23 11.12
N PHE A 232 -8.52 -1.60 12.39
CA PHE A 232 -7.41 -2.05 13.20
C PHE A 232 -6.93 -3.46 12.78
N HIS A 233 -5.65 -3.64 12.47
CA HIS A 233 -5.02 -4.94 12.18
C HIS A 233 -3.95 -5.30 13.22
N TYR A 234 -3.99 -6.54 13.72
CA TYR A 234 -3.15 -7.05 14.80
C TYR A 234 -1.91 -7.79 14.24
N PRO A 235 -0.67 -7.48 14.69
CA PRO A 235 0.57 -8.17 14.36
C PRO A 235 0.68 -9.68 14.70
N GLU A 236 -0.34 -10.27 15.31
CA GLU A 236 -0.26 -11.59 15.99
C GLU A 236 -1.01 -12.72 15.26
N GLU A 237 -1.53 -12.46 14.05
CA GLU A 237 -2.25 -13.46 13.25
C GLU A 237 -1.30 -14.57 12.73
N VAL A 238 -0.97 -15.58 13.55
CA VAL A 238 -0.33 -16.85 13.11
C VAL A 238 -0.90 -18.06 13.86
N PRO A 239 -1.55 -19.06 13.19
CA PRO A 239 -1.85 -20.34 13.82
C PRO A 239 -0.74 -21.38 13.61
N SER A 240 -0.34 -21.98 14.73
CA SER A 240 0.61 -23.08 14.86
C SER A 240 0.23 -24.35 14.07
N THR A 241 1.20 -24.92 13.36
CA THR A 241 1.79 -26.25 13.63
C THR A 241 3.02 -26.40 12.74
N LYS A 242 4.18 -26.63 13.35
CA LYS A 242 5.49 -26.70 12.70
C LYS A 242 5.60 -27.90 11.74
N THR A 243 6.02 -27.61 10.52
CA THR A 243 7.08 -28.37 9.85
C THR A 243 7.92 -27.39 9.04
N TYR A 244 9.24 -27.40 9.26
CA TYR A 244 10.18 -26.40 8.79
C TYR A 244 10.60 -26.65 7.33
N VAL A 245 10.19 -25.77 6.40
CA VAL A 245 10.91 -25.38 5.19
C VAL A 245 10.48 -23.94 4.82
N GLU A 246 11.43 -23.05 4.58
CA GLU A 246 11.20 -21.63 4.23
C GLU A 246 10.43 -21.50 2.90
N GLY A 247 9.33 -20.74 2.87
CA GLY A 247 8.62 -20.39 1.61
C GLY A 247 7.34 -21.17 1.24
N ALA A 248 6.74 -21.97 2.14
CA ALA A 248 5.46 -22.63 1.84
C ALA A 248 4.25 -21.71 2.10
N VAL A 249 3.45 -21.43 1.06
CA VAL A 249 2.18 -20.69 1.16
C VAL A 249 1.12 -21.58 1.80
N LYS A 250 0.62 -21.18 2.98
CA LYS A 250 -0.45 -21.88 3.70
C LYS A 250 -1.76 -21.11 3.50
N GLN A 251 -2.76 -21.75 2.88
CA GLN A 251 -4.12 -21.20 2.79
C GLN A 251 -4.83 -21.38 4.15
N ILE A 252 -5.37 -20.30 4.71
CA ILE A 252 -6.13 -20.31 5.97
C ILE A 252 -7.51 -19.75 5.70
N THR A 253 -8.56 -20.49 6.06
CA THR A 253 -9.94 -20.01 6.09
C THR A 253 -10.16 -19.31 7.42
N VAL A 254 -9.98 -17.99 7.47
CA VAL A 254 -10.31 -17.20 8.67
C VAL A 254 -11.81 -16.88 8.61
N ASN A 255 -12.56 -17.34 9.63
CA ASN A 255 -13.98 -17.02 9.76
C ASN A 255 -14.15 -15.50 9.86
N ARG A 256 -14.86 -14.99 8.86
CA ARG A 256 -15.26 -13.59 8.63
C ARG A 256 -16.39 -13.20 9.60
N TYR A 257 -16.18 -13.35 10.90
CA TYR A 257 -17.12 -12.86 11.90
C TYR A 257 -16.33 -12.19 13.01
N GLU A 258 -16.77 -10.96 13.35
CA GLU A 258 -16.27 -10.06 14.40
C GLU A 258 -15.07 -9.15 14.07
N ARG A 259 -15.39 -7.96 13.55
CA ARG A 259 -14.81 -6.69 14.04
C ARG A 259 -15.91 -5.64 13.97
N ASP A 260 -16.75 -5.60 14.99
CA ASP A 260 -17.64 -4.45 15.19
C ASP A 260 -16.76 -3.26 15.62
N GLN A 261 -16.54 -2.34 14.69
CA GLN A 261 -15.70 -1.16 14.89
C GLN A 261 -16.28 -0.24 15.99
N ASP A 262 -17.60 -0.27 16.18
CA ASP A 262 -18.28 0.47 17.23
C ASP A 262 -17.97 -0.16 18.59
N ALA A 263 -18.00 -1.49 18.69
CA ALA A 263 -17.64 -2.19 19.93
C ALA A 263 -16.18 -1.94 20.36
N ARG A 264 -15.25 -1.87 19.41
CA ARG A 264 -13.86 -1.48 19.71
C ARG A 264 -13.79 -0.05 20.24
N THR A 265 -14.49 0.87 19.58
CA THR A 265 -14.48 2.29 19.92
C THR A 265 -15.08 2.51 21.31
N ASP A 266 -16.20 1.87 21.62
CA ASP A 266 -16.85 1.92 22.92
C ASP A 266 -15.96 1.36 24.04
N CYS A 267 -15.24 0.26 23.78
CA CYS A 267 -14.27 -0.31 24.71
C CYS A 267 -13.15 0.69 25.04
N ILE A 268 -12.57 1.34 24.03
CA ILE A 268 -11.49 2.32 24.21
C ILE A 268 -12.00 3.61 24.86
N ASN A 269 -13.21 4.06 24.52
CA ASN A 269 -13.84 5.22 25.17
C ASN A 269 -14.07 4.97 26.66
N HIS A 270 -14.39 3.73 27.05
CA HIS A 270 -14.60 3.37 28.45
C HIS A 270 -13.29 3.20 29.23
N TYR A 271 -12.34 2.44 28.69
CA TYR A 271 -11.11 2.03 29.41
C TYR A 271 -9.89 2.92 29.13
N GLY A 272 -9.94 3.75 28.10
CA GLY A 272 -8.80 4.49 27.55
C GLY A 272 -7.89 3.64 26.66
N ALA A 273 -6.99 4.31 25.93
CA ALA A 273 -6.00 3.66 25.06
C ALA A 273 -4.74 3.19 25.83
N LYS A 274 -4.95 2.67 27.05
CA LYS A 274 -3.90 2.25 27.97
C LYS A 274 -4.02 0.75 28.25
N CYS A 275 -2.90 0.04 28.25
CA CYS A 275 -2.88 -1.40 28.47
C CYS A 275 -3.36 -1.76 29.89
N GLN A 276 -4.42 -2.57 30.00
CA GLN A 276 -4.98 -2.97 31.29
C GLN A 276 -4.13 -4.03 32.04
N ALA A 277 -3.16 -4.64 31.35
CA ALA A 277 -2.21 -5.60 31.93
C ALA A 277 -0.94 -4.93 32.46
N CYS A 278 -0.21 -4.19 31.61
CA CYS A 278 1.11 -3.62 31.93
C CYS A 278 1.14 -2.09 32.09
N GLU A 279 -0.01 -1.42 31.98
CA GLU A 279 -0.15 0.04 32.07
C GLU A 279 0.61 0.83 31.00
N PHE A 280 1.13 0.19 29.95
CA PHE A 280 1.78 0.87 28.85
C PHE A 280 0.79 1.77 28.08
N ASP A 281 1.21 3.01 27.83
CA ASP A 281 0.48 4.02 27.07
C ASP A 281 1.36 4.47 25.89
N PHE A 282 0.85 4.29 24.67
CA PHE A 282 1.60 4.64 23.46
C PHE A 282 1.70 6.16 23.24
N GLU A 283 0.70 6.93 23.66
CA GLU A 283 0.72 8.39 23.54
C GLU A 283 1.72 8.98 24.53
N GLU A 284 1.78 8.44 25.75
CA GLU A 284 2.75 8.88 26.77
C GLU A 284 4.21 8.65 26.33
N ILE A 285 4.50 7.50 25.70
CA ILE A 285 5.87 7.10 25.33
C ILE A 285 6.29 7.64 23.96
N TYR A 286 5.38 7.63 22.98
CA TYR A 286 5.71 7.95 21.58
C TYR A 286 5.09 9.27 21.10
N GLY A 287 4.36 9.99 21.95
CA GLY A 287 3.66 11.21 21.58
C GLY A 287 2.53 10.95 20.59
N ASN A 288 2.23 11.94 19.74
CA ASN A 288 1.05 11.93 18.87
C ASN A 288 0.93 10.70 17.94
N ILE A 289 2.05 10.08 17.54
CA ILE A 289 2.00 8.87 16.68
C ILE A 289 1.41 7.64 17.40
N GLY A 290 1.41 7.66 18.74
CA GLY A 290 0.86 6.61 19.59
C GLY A 290 -0.58 6.88 20.04
N LYS A 291 -1.15 8.04 19.71
CA LYS A 291 -2.49 8.44 20.15
C LYS A 291 -3.56 7.45 19.69
N GLY A 292 -4.31 6.90 20.64
CA GLY A 292 -5.37 5.92 20.39
C GLY A 292 -4.88 4.53 19.94
N TYR A 293 -3.55 4.30 19.89
CA TYR A 293 -2.98 3.04 19.46
C TYR A 293 -2.99 2.02 20.62
N ILE A 294 -3.95 1.11 20.59
CA ILE A 294 -4.08 0.01 21.55
C ILE A 294 -4.79 -1.18 20.90
N HIS A 295 -4.41 -2.40 21.29
CA HIS A 295 -5.08 -3.65 20.92
C HIS A 295 -6.32 -3.85 21.79
N VAL A 296 -7.39 -4.47 21.27
CA VAL A 296 -8.56 -4.85 22.06
C VAL A 296 -8.72 -6.37 22.00
N HIS A 297 -8.69 -7.00 23.17
CA HIS A 297 -8.72 -8.44 23.35
C HIS A 297 -10.07 -8.89 23.90
N HIS A 298 -10.55 -10.08 23.49
CA HIS A 298 -11.75 -10.68 24.07
C HIS A 298 -11.40 -11.38 25.37
N ILE A 299 -12.05 -11.01 26.49
CA ILE A 299 -11.79 -11.61 27.81
C ILE A 299 -12.16 -13.11 27.82
N LYS A 300 -13.11 -13.55 26.98
CA LYS A 300 -13.50 -14.97 26.84
C LYS A 300 -13.22 -15.49 25.42
N PRO A 301 -12.44 -16.59 25.27
CA PRO A 301 -12.18 -17.19 23.95
C PRO A 301 -13.44 -17.87 23.36
N PHE A 302 -13.61 -17.72 22.05
CA PHE A 302 -14.83 -18.03 21.28
C PHE A 302 -15.23 -19.51 21.15
N ASN A 303 -14.51 -20.45 21.76
CA ASN A 303 -14.78 -21.89 21.57
C ASN A 303 -16.08 -22.39 22.22
N GLU A 304 -16.81 -21.54 22.96
CA GLU A 304 -18.07 -21.90 23.62
C GLU A 304 -19.34 -21.31 23.00
N ILE A 305 -19.24 -20.49 21.94
CA ILE A 305 -20.39 -19.74 21.42
C ILE A 305 -20.83 -20.30 20.05
N LYS A 306 -21.85 -21.17 20.06
CA LYS A 306 -22.40 -21.84 18.85
C LYS A 306 -23.54 -21.09 18.13
N THR A 307 -23.74 -19.80 18.38
CA THR A 307 -24.78 -18.98 17.72
C THR A 307 -24.44 -17.50 17.80
N SER A 308 -24.96 -16.69 16.85
CA SER A 308 -24.76 -15.23 16.79
C SER A 308 -24.86 -14.56 18.16
N TYR A 309 -23.72 -14.12 18.70
CA TYR A 309 -23.60 -13.44 19.98
C TYR A 309 -23.39 -11.94 19.72
N ARG A 310 -23.98 -11.09 20.57
CA ARG A 310 -23.76 -9.65 20.53
C ARG A 310 -22.71 -9.31 21.57
N VAL A 311 -21.55 -8.84 21.10
CA VAL A 311 -20.42 -8.44 21.95
C VAL A 311 -20.81 -7.24 22.82
N ASP A 312 -20.56 -7.32 24.13
CA ASP A 312 -20.64 -6.22 25.08
C ASP A 312 -19.25 -5.55 25.18
N PRO A 313 -19.06 -4.32 24.68
CA PRO A 313 -17.77 -3.64 24.63
C PRO A 313 -17.05 -3.46 25.97
N ILE A 314 -17.79 -3.55 27.07
CA ILE A 314 -17.25 -3.36 28.42
C ILE A 314 -17.01 -4.72 29.08
N LYS A 315 -17.93 -5.68 28.92
CA LYS A 315 -17.79 -6.98 29.61
C LYS A 315 -16.95 -8.01 28.87
N ASP A 316 -16.90 -7.91 27.55
CA ASP A 316 -16.29 -8.94 26.71
C ASP A 316 -14.95 -8.50 26.15
N LEU A 317 -14.65 -7.20 26.16
CA LEU A 317 -13.47 -6.61 25.54
C LEU A 317 -12.58 -5.89 26.56
N ILE A 318 -11.27 -5.92 26.32
CA ILE A 318 -10.30 -5.21 27.16
C ILE A 318 -9.12 -4.66 26.35
N PRO A 319 -8.69 -3.40 26.57
CA PRO A 319 -7.53 -2.87 25.89
C PRO A 319 -6.21 -3.41 26.44
N VAL A 320 -5.32 -3.83 25.54
CA VAL A 320 -3.99 -4.38 25.84
C VAL A 320 -2.96 -3.84 24.84
N CYS A 321 -1.67 -3.82 25.17
CA CYS A 321 -0.63 -3.48 24.19
C CYS A 321 -0.33 -4.71 23.28
N PRO A 322 0.28 -4.52 22.10
CA PRO A 322 0.68 -5.63 21.21
C PRO A 322 1.49 -6.73 21.90
N ASN A 323 2.38 -6.34 22.80
CA ASN A 323 3.20 -7.31 23.53
C ASN A 323 2.37 -8.14 24.51
N CYS A 324 1.47 -7.51 25.28
CA CYS A 324 0.60 -8.23 26.20
C CYS A 324 -0.42 -9.08 25.47
N HIS A 325 -0.96 -8.58 24.36
CA HIS A 325 -1.91 -9.31 23.53
C HIS A 325 -1.28 -10.61 22.99
N ALA A 326 -0.03 -10.54 22.51
CA ALA A 326 0.71 -11.71 22.08
C ALA A 326 0.88 -12.73 23.23
N MET A 327 1.18 -12.24 24.45
CA MET A 327 1.34 -13.11 25.63
C MET A 327 0.03 -13.80 26.03
N LEU A 328 -1.12 -13.13 25.94
CA LEU A 328 -2.42 -13.74 26.19
C LEU A 328 -2.70 -14.92 25.24
N HIS A 329 -2.15 -14.89 24.03
CA HIS A 329 -2.29 -15.91 23.00
C HIS A 329 -1.15 -16.94 22.92
N THR A 330 -0.13 -16.88 23.80
CA THR A 330 1.09 -17.72 23.69
C THR A 330 0.87 -19.19 24.16
N GLY A 331 -0.31 -19.55 24.66
CA GLY A 331 -0.67 -20.90 25.14
C GLY A 331 -1.66 -21.67 24.25
N LYS A 332 -2.01 -22.91 24.67
CA LYS A 332 -3.10 -23.69 24.03
C LYS A 332 -4.48 -23.11 24.31
N GLU A 333 -4.63 -22.44 25.44
CA GLU A 333 -5.81 -21.69 25.86
C GLU A 333 -5.39 -20.23 26.06
N VAL A 334 -6.33 -19.32 25.81
CA VAL A 334 -6.10 -17.88 26.03
C VAL A 334 -5.96 -17.65 27.53
N MET A 335 -4.86 -17.02 27.94
CA MET A 335 -4.57 -16.69 29.34
C MET A 335 -5.49 -15.56 29.81
N ASP A 336 -5.93 -15.59 31.08
CA ASP A 336 -6.68 -14.47 31.65
C ASP A 336 -5.78 -13.25 31.87
N ILE A 337 -6.35 -12.05 31.70
CA ILE A 337 -5.62 -10.81 31.89
C ILE A 337 -5.17 -10.63 33.34
N ALA A 338 -5.93 -11.15 34.32
CA ALA A 338 -5.56 -11.12 35.72
C ALA A 338 -4.29 -11.95 35.99
N ASP A 339 -4.18 -13.11 35.33
CA ASP A 339 -3.00 -13.98 35.43
C ASP A 339 -1.78 -13.34 34.78
N LEU A 340 -1.95 -12.72 33.60
CA LEU A 340 -0.86 -11.98 32.95
C LEU A 340 -0.41 -10.80 33.80
N LYS A 341 -1.35 -10.07 34.41
CA LYS A 341 -1.05 -8.96 35.32
C LYS A 341 -0.30 -9.44 36.56
N ALA A 342 -0.70 -10.56 37.16
CA ALA A 342 0.01 -11.18 38.27
C ALA A 342 1.43 -11.61 37.89
N LEU A 343 1.63 -12.18 36.70
CA LEU A 343 2.95 -12.56 36.19
C LEU A 343 3.87 -11.35 36.03
N ILE A 344 3.36 -10.25 35.46
CA ILE A 344 4.10 -8.99 35.31
C ILE A 344 4.47 -8.42 36.69
N MET A 345 3.54 -8.45 37.65
CA MET A 345 3.77 -7.97 39.02
C MET A 345 4.77 -8.84 39.81
N GLN A 346 4.80 -10.15 39.59
CA GLN A 346 5.77 -11.06 40.22
C GLN A 346 7.20 -10.86 39.68
N LEU A 347 7.35 -10.42 38.43
CA LEU A 347 8.64 -10.07 37.83
C LEU A 347 9.12 -8.65 38.18
N CYS A 348 8.27 -7.83 38.81
CA CYS A 348 8.62 -6.53 39.39
C CYS A 348 9.14 -6.62 40.84
N ILE A 349 9.77 -7.72 41.24
CA ILE A 349 10.69 -7.71 42.39
C ILE A 349 11.88 -6.83 41.99
N PRO A 350 12.29 -5.83 42.79
CA PRO A 350 13.09 -4.70 42.31
C PRO A 350 14.53 -5.10 41.99
N ASP A 351 14.78 -5.47 40.73
CA ASP A 351 16.12 -5.50 40.19
C ASP A 351 16.51 -4.12 39.65
N LYS A 352 17.74 -3.71 39.98
CA LYS A 352 18.33 -2.36 39.90
C LYS A 352 18.31 -1.70 38.50
N VAL A 353 17.73 -2.33 37.50
CA VAL A 353 17.70 -1.91 36.10
C VAL A 353 16.60 -0.86 35.85
N THR A 354 15.46 -0.95 36.54
CA THR A 354 14.32 -0.04 36.31
C THR A 354 14.58 1.39 36.80
N GLN A 355 15.43 1.56 37.82
CA GLN A 355 15.84 2.87 38.31
C GLN A 355 16.82 3.59 37.35
N ALA A 356 17.60 2.82 36.56
CA ALA A 356 18.57 3.37 35.61
C ALA A 356 17.92 3.87 34.31
N PHE A 357 16.74 3.35 33.95
CA PHE A 357 16.02 3.77 32.74
C PHE A 357 15.23 5.07 32.97
N ARG A 358 14.60 5.23 34.15
CA ARG A 358 13.87 6.46 34.50
C ARG A 358 14.78 7.67 34.74
N SER A 359 16.02 7.47 35.20
CA SER A 359 16.96 8.58 35.46
C SER A 359 17.69 9.10 34.22
N LYS A 360 17.61 8.41 33.07
CA LYS A 360 18.27 8.81 31.82
C LYS A 360 17.36 9.47 30.78
N LEU A 361 16.05 9.51 31.02
CA LEU A 361 15.06 10.11 30.10
C LEU A 361 14.67 11.54 30.47
N THR A 362 15.15 12.08 31.59
CA THR A 362 15.04 13.52 31.87
C THR A 362 16.16 14.27 31.13
N HIS A 363 15.93 14.60 29.87
CA HIS A 363 16.68 15.70 29.24
C HIS A 363 16.09 17.02 29.79
N PRO A 364 16.92 18.01 30.17
CA PRO A 364 16.40 19.28 30.69
C PRO A 364 15.58 19.97 29.61
N ALA A 365 14.44 20.55 30.01
CA ALA A 365 13.63 21.41 29.17
C ALA A 365 14.51 22.49 28.50
N CYS A 366 14.59 22.47 27.17
CA CYS A 366 14.97 23.67 26.43
C CYS A 366 13.73 24.56 26.38
N GLY A 367 13.78 25.65 27.14
CA GLY A 367 12.92 26.81 26.95
C GLY A 367 13.38 27.70 25.81
#